data_AF-A0A920VI48-F1
#
_entry.id   AF-A0A920VI48-F1
#
_cell.length_a   1.000
_cell.length_b   1.000
_cell.length_c   1.000
_cell.angle_alpha   90.00
_cell.angle_beta   90.00
_cell.angle_gamma   90.00
#
_symmetry.space_group_name_H-M   'P 1'
#
loop_
_entity.id
_entity.type
_entity.pdbx_description
1 polymer ?
#
loop_
_entity_poly.entity_id
_entity_poly.type
_entity_poly.pdbx_seq_one_letter_code
_entity_poly.pdbx_strand_id
1 'polypeptide(L)'
;MTTLLDGGMGQELIRRGSPRSAEFWSAWAMIEDPDLVRGVHNDYVGPRVRCTDYNSYATFADRLRPHGLVDRADELCRTAGRLAREAADSADRPVRVAGSLPPLRHSYNPAPNASYEELVDEYGLMVEQLAEFVDVFLCETMGALHEARAATDAARVSGGRCGRRSPSRVVLAPTSWTGPRSPKPVARWLLTYSF
;
A
#
# COMPACT_ATOMS: atom_id res chain seq x y z
N MET A 1 6.91 22.67 -0.55
CA MET A 1 7.91 21.58 -0.62
C MET A 1 7.23 20.36 -1.21
N THR A 2 7.82 19.74 -2.24
CA THR A 2 7.22 18.60 -2.96
C THR A 2 7.74 17.27 -2.38
N THR A 3 6.85 16.31 -2.15
CA THR A 3 7.23 14.94 -1.72
C THR A 3 7.10 14.00 -2.92
N LEU A 4 8.17 13.26 -3.23
CA LEU A 4 8.19 12.25 -4.28
C LEU A 4 7.92 10.87 -3.68
N LEU A 5 6.92 10.17 -4.22
CA LEU A 5 6.63 8.76 -3.94
C LEU A 5 7.53 7.85 -4.78
N ASP A 6 7.66 6.60 -4.35
CA ASP A 6 8.21 5.52 -5.17
C ASP A 6 7.30 5.14 -6.35
N GLY A 7 7.79 4.18 -7.15
CA GLY A 7 7.07 3.62 -8.30
C GLY A 7 6.31 2.35 -7.95
N GLY A 8 5.64 1.77 -8.95
CA GLY A 8 4.81 0.58 -8.75
C GLY A 8 5.65 -0.69 -8.52
N MET A 9 5.58 -1.24 -7.30
CA MET A 9 6.30 -2.46 -6.92
C MET A 9 6.06 -3.64 -7.86
N GLY A 10 4.81 -3.91 -8.23
CA GLY A 10 4.49 -5.11 -9.01
C GLY A 10 5.17 -5.21 -10.38
N GLN A 11 5.35 -4.08 -11.06
CA GLN A 11 6.08 -4.08 -12.33
C GLN A 11 7.56 -4.41 -12.13
N GLU A 12 8.17 -3.94 -11.05
CA GLU A 12 9.57 -4.29 -10.72
C GLU A 12 9.70 -5.75 -10.28
N LEU A 13 8.76 -6.27 -9.49
CA LEU A 13 8.77 -7.69 -9.09
C LEU A 13 8.73 -8.61 -10.31
N ILE A 14 7.84 -8.34 -11.27
CA ILE A 14 7.73 -9.10 -12.52
C ILE A 14 9.01 -8.98 -13.36
N ARG A 15 9.61 -7.78 -13.45
CA ARG A 15 10.88 -7.59 -14.19
C ARG A 15 12.04 -8.38 -13.58
N ARG A 16 12.02 -8.60 -12.27
CA ARG A 16 13.05 -9.33 -11.52
C ARG A 16 12.81 -10.84 -11.44
N GLY A 17 11.72 -11.33 -12.06
CA GLY A 17 11.46 -12.77 -12.17
C GLY A 17 10.30 -13.29 -11.34
N SER A 18 9.56 -12.45 -10.62
CA SER A 18 8.30 -12.89 -9.99
C SER A 18 7.33 -13.40 -11.06
N PRO A 19 6.71 -14.58 -10.86
CA PRO A 19 5.87 -15.21 -11.85
C PRO A 19 4.69 -14.30 -12.21
N ARG A 20 4.40 -14.24 -13.51
CA ARG A 20 3.34 -13.38 -14.07
C ARG A 20 1.95 -14.02 -13.90
N SER A 21 1.60 -14.44 -12.69
CA SER A 21 0.21 -14.80 -12.34
C SER A 21 -0.53 -13.53 -11.97
N ALA A 22 -1.65 -13.20 -12.63
CA ALA A 22 -2.30 -11.88 -12.54
C ALA A 22 -2.56 -11.37 -11.11
N GLU A 23 -2.78 -12.26 -10.15
CA GLU A 23 -3.23 -11.90 -8.80
C GLU A 23 -2.29 -12.35 -7.67
N PHE A 24 -1.34 -13.25 -7.95
CA PHE A 24 -0.50 -13.87 -6.91
C PHE A 24 0.95 -13.39 -6.89
N TRP A 25 1.40 -12.58 -7.87
CA TRP A 25 2.81 -12.16 -7.98
C TRP A 25 3.33 -11.41 -6.73
N SER A 26 2.46 -10.64 -6.07
CA SER A 26 2.78 -9.85 -4.87
C SER A 26 2.98 -10.74 -3.65
N ALA A 27 2.02 -11.63 -3.39
CA ALA A 27 2.05 -12.58 -2.29
C ALA A 27 3.12 -13.66 -2.49
N TRP A 28 3.28 -14.15 -3.72
CA TRP A 28 4.37 -15.08 -4.09
C TRP A 28 5.73 -14.48 -3.75
N ALA A 29 5.99 -13.23 -4.15
CA ALA A 29 7.27 -12.59 -3.85
C ALA A 29 7.50 -12.46 -2.33
N MET A 30 6.46 -12.16 -1.55
CA MET A 30 6.59 -12.12 -0.09
C MET A 30 6.89 -13.49 0.54
N ILE A 31 6.34 -14.57 -0.02
CA ILE A 31 6.41 -15.92 0.53
C ILE A 31 7.69 -16.65 0.10
N GLU A 32 8.02 -16.58 -1.18
CA GLU A 32 9.09 -17.37 -1.80
C GLU A 32 10.41 -16.61 -1.90
N ASP A 33 10.36 -15.28 -2.08
CA ASP A 33 11.56 -14.45 -2.26
C ASP A 33 11.40 -13.04 -1.67
N PRO A 34 11.31 -12.91 -0.33
CA PRO A 34 11.18 -11.61 0.33
C PRO A 34 12.39 -10.70 0.10
N ASP A 35 13.54 -11.25 -0.29
CA ASP A 35 14.74 -10.49 -0.63
C ASP A 35 14.55 -9.71 -1.93
N LEU A 36 13.78 -10.24 -2.88
CA LEU A 36 13.37 -9.54 -4.09
C LEU A 36 12.53 -8.29 -3.76
N VAL A 37 11.60 -8.38 -2.81
CA VAL A 37 10.81 -7.25 -2.31
C VAL A 37 11.71 -6.20 -1.64
N ARG A 38 12.62 -6.64 -0.76
CA ARG A 38 13.61 -5.75 -0.13
C ARG A 38 14.47 -5.02 -1.16
N GLY A 39 14.93 -5.73 -2.20
CA GLY A 39 15.71 -5.17 -3.29
C GLY A 39 14.96 -4.05 -4.02
N VAL A 40 13.66 -4.23 -4.29
CA VAL A 40 12.83 -3.19 -4.91
C VAL A 40 12.71 -1.95 -4.02
N HIS A 41 12.46 -2.13 -2.71
CA HIS A 41 12.44 -0.98 -1.78
C HIS A 41 13.77 -0.25 -1.75
N ASN A 42 14.89 -0.96 -1.63
CA ASN A 42 16.22 -0.35 -1.58
C ASN A 42 16.51 0.49 -2.84
N ASP A 43 16.12 0.00 -4.01
CA ASP A 43 16.28 0.73 -5.26
C ASP A 43 15.40 1.99 -5.31
N TYR A 44 14.16 1.91 -4.83
CA TYR A 44 13.28 3.08 -4.76
C TYR A 44 13.71 4.08 -3.71
N VAL A 45 14.21 3.63 -2.56
CA VAL A 45 14.81 4.46 -1.51
C VAL A 45 16.13 5.11 -1.96
N GLY A 46 16.46 5.09 -3.26
CA GLY A 46 17.45 5.96 -3.88
C GLY A 46 17.19 7.47 -3.66
N PRO A 47 18.15 8.34 -4.02
CA PRO A 47 18.32 9.70 -3.46
C PRO A 47 17.15 10.68 -3.62
N ARG A 48 16.17 10.39 -4.48
CA ARG A 48 15.05 11.29 -4.81
C ARG A 48 13.74 10.96 -4.11
N VAL A 49 13.52 9.70 -3.74
CA VAL A 49 12.28 9.30 -3.05
C VAL A 49 12.32 9.82 -1.62
N ARG A 50 11.14 10.22 -1.14
CA ARG A 50 10.91 10.76 0.20
C ARG A 50 9.80 10.00 0.93
N CYS A 51 9.10 9.11 0.25
CA CYS A 51 8.06 8.26 0.79
C CYS A 51 7.96 6.98 -0.05
N THR A 52 8.09 5.81 0.58
CA THR A 52 7.91 4.49 -0.06
C THR A 52 6.61 3.86 0.42
N ASP A 53 5.85 3.19 -0.45
CA ASP A 53 4.73 2.35 -0.03
C ASP A 53 5.22 0.93 0.35
N TYR A 54 4.32 0.07 0.84
CA TYR A 54 4.60 -1.34 1.12
C TYR A 54 3.94 -2.23 0.06
N ASN A 55 4.28 -3.53 0.03
CA ASN A 55 3.67 -4.50 -0.89
C ASN A 55 2.19 -4.81 -0.57
N SER A 56 1.30 -3.83 -0.73
CA SER A 56 -0.09 -3.85 -0.26
C SER A 56 -0.96 -4.94 -0.91
N TYR A 57 -0.68 -5.30 -2.16
CA TYR A 57 -1.44 -6.32 -2.88
C TYR A 57 -1.12 -7.76 -2.42
N ALA A 58 -0.25 -7.94 -1.42
CA ALA A 58 0.08 -9.25 -0.85
C ALA A 58 -0.67 -9.57 0.45
N THR A 59 -1.46 -8.64 1.01
CA THR A 59 -1.68 -8.62 2.47
C THR A 59 -3.13 -8.74 2.93
N PHE A 60 -4.12 -8.64 2.04
CA PHE A 60 -5.54 -8.66 2.43
C PHE A 60 -6.29 -9.90 1.97
N ALA A 61 -7.26 -10.32 2.78
CA ALA A 61 -7.91 -11.63 2.71
C ALA A 61 -8.54 -11.94 1.35
N ASP A 62 -9.15 -10.96 0.68
CA ASP A 62 -9.76 -11.13 -0.64
C ASP A 62 -8.77 -11.68 -1.68
N ARG A 63 -7.52 -11.19 -1.69
CA ARG A 63 -6.47 -11.65 -2.60
C ARG A 63 -5.86 -12.99 -2.21
N LEU A 64 -5.86 -13.31 -0.93
CA LEU A 64 -5.27 -14.54 -0.41
C LEU A 64 -6.24 -15.73 -0.43
N ARG A 65 -7.56 -15.46 -0.43
CA ARG A 65 -8.62 -16.47 -0.37
C ARG A 65 -8.59 -17.46 -1.55
N PRO A 66 -8.44 -17.04 -2.82
CA PRO A 66 -8.34 -17.98 -3.94
C PRO A 66 -7.16 -18.96 -3.84
N HIS A 67 -6.16 -18.62 -3.02
CA HIS A 67 -4.94 -19.40 -2.83
C HIS A 67 -4.91 -20.17 -1.50
N GLY A 68 -5.96 -20.09 -0.67
CA GLY A 68 -6.00 -20.75 0.63
C GLY A 68 -5.04 -20.17 1.67
N LEU A 69 -4.71 -18.87 1.56
CA LEU A 69 -3.67 -18.22 2.37
C LEU A 69 -4.24 -17.14 3.33
N VAL A 70 -5.55 -17.13 3.57
CA VAL A 70 -6.20 -16.11 4.42
C VAL A 70 -5.59 -16.06 5.81
N ASP A 71 -5.25 -17.21 6.39
CA ASP A 71 -4.64 -17.32 7.72
C ASP A 71 -3.25 -16.68 7.82
N ARG A 72 -2.61 -16.40 6.68
CA ARG A 72 -1.31 -15.72 6.60
C ARG A 72 -1.42 -14.21 6.33
N ALA A 73 -2.63 -13.66 6.20
CA ALA A 73 -2.81 -12.23 5.88
C ALA A 73 -2.07 -11.31 6.86
N ASP A 74 -2.20 -11.59 8.16
CA ASP A 74 -1.55 -10.84 9.24
C ASP A 74 -0.01 -10.89 9.18
N GLU A 75 0.53 -12.11 9.00
CA GLU A 75 1.96 -12.36 8.84
C GLU A 75 2.53 -11.58 7.63
N LEU A 76 1.86 -11.68 6.48
CA LEU A 76 2.28 -11.04 5.24
C LEU A 76 2.19 -9.51 5.34
N CYS A 77 1.13 -9.00 5.98
CA CYS A 77 0.93 -7.57 6.21
C CYS A 77 2.05 -6.96 7.04
N ARG A 78 2.36 -7.56 8.20
CA ARG A 78 3.47 -7.10 9.05
C ARG A 78 4.82 -7.25 8.37
N THR A 79 5.05 -8.34 7.64
CA THR A 79 6.30 -8.56 6.90
C THR A 79 6.49 -7.48 5.85
N ALA A 80 5.46 -7.13 5.09
CA ALA A 80 5.54 -6.09 4.07
C ALA A 80 5.81 -4.70 4.69
N GLY A 81 5.12 -4.36 5.78
CA GLY A 81 5.39 -3.13 6.54
C GLY A 81 6.83 -3.07 7.08
N ARG A 82 7.32 -4.17 7.67
CA ARG A 82 8.68 -4.27 8.20
C ARG A 82 9.74 -4.08 7.10
N LEU A 83 9.60 -4.72 5.94
CA LEU A 83 10.56 -4.59 4.84
C LEU A 83 10.64 -3.15 4.32
N ALA A 84 9.50 -2.46 4.17
CA ALA A 84 9.47 -1.06 3.76
C ALA A 84 10.13 -0.15 4.81
N ARG A 85 9.88 -0.40 6.10
CA ARG A 85 10.50 0.32 7.22
C ARG A 85 12.00 0.11 7.29
N GLU A 86 12.48 -1.12 7.19
CA GLU A 86 13.91 -1.44 7.16
C GLU A 86 14.63 -0.69 6.03
N ALA A 87 14.05 -0.69 4.82
CA ALA A 87 14.61 0.05 3.70
C ALA A 87 14.65 1.56 3.96
N ALA A 88 13.56 2.15 4.46
CA ALA A 88 13.48 3.57 4.78
C ALA A 88 14.49 3.99 5.87
N ASP A 89 14.64 3.17 6.92
CA ASP A 89 15.54 3.44 8.04
C ASP A 89 17.02 3.22 7.67
N SER A 90 17.31 2.43 6.62
CA SER A 90 18.66 2.24 6.09
C SER A 90 19.18 3.46 5.29
N ALA A 91 18.30 4.38 4.92
CA ALA A 91 18.67 5.57 4.17
C ALA A 91 19.46 6.56 5.03
N ASP A 92 20.42 7.22 4.42
CA ASP A 92 21.23 8.31 4.98
C ASP A 92 20.45 9.63 5.23
N ARG A 93 19.13 9.59 5.04
CA ARG A 93 18.22 10.74 5.12
C ARG A 93 16.82 10.30 5.50
N PRO A 94 15.95 11.20 5.98
CA PRO A 94 14.58 10.85 6.32
C PRO A 94 13.77 10.40 5.08
N VAL A 95 13.26 9.17 5.13
CA VAL A 95 12.31 8.61 4.17
C VAL A 95 11.08 8.15 4.95
N ARG A 96 9.90 8.57 4.50
CA ARG A 96 8.63 8.13 5.10
C ARG A 96 8.20 6.78 4.53
N VAL A 97 7.39 6.06 5.27
CA VAL A 97 6.68 4.87 4.80
C VAL A 97 5.18 5.16 4.75
N ALA A 98 4.56 4.92 3.61
CA ALA A 98 3.11 5.01 3.42
C ALA A 98 2.45 3.64 3.57
N GLY A 99 1.54 3.52 4.53
CA GLY A 99 0.58 2.43 4.61
C GLY A 99 -0.49 2.60 3.55
N SER A 100 -0.21 2.10 2.35
CA SER A 100 -1.19 2.02 1.28
C SER A 100 -2.42 1.17 1.64
N LEU A 101 -3.61 1.74 1.48
CA LEU A 101 -4.91 1.08 1.64
C LEU A 101 -5.55 1.04 0.24
N PRO A 102 -5.37 -0.06 -0.52
CA PRO A 102 -5.94 -0.23 -1.86
C PRO A 102 -7.41 -0.69 -1.79
N PRO A 103 -8.14 -0.70 -2.93
CA PRO A 103 -9.49 -1.27 -2.97
C PRO A 103 -9.50 -2.75 -2.59
N LEU A 104 -10.42 -3.12 -1.69
CA LEU A 104 -10.55 -4.49 -1.18
C LEU A 104 -11.39 -5.38 -2.08
N ARG A 105 -12.19 -4.79 -2.98
CA ARG A 105 -13.09 -5.52 -3.91
C ARG A 105 -12.74 -5.19 -5.36
N HIS A 106 -11.50 -5.50 -5.73
CA HIS A 106 -10.88 -5.23 -7.03
C HIS A 106 -10.63 -3.75 -7.35
N SER A 107 -9.51 -3.49 -8.01
CA SER A 107 -9.13 -2.16 -8.47
C SER A 107 -10.12 -1.63 -9.50
N TYR A 108 -10.38 -0.32 -9.47
CA TYR A 108 -11.29 0.38 -10.39
C TYR A 108 -12.75 -0.09 -10.35
N ASN A 109 -13.16 -0.82 -9.31
CA ASN A 109 -14.56 -1.22 -9.14
C ASN A 109 -15.40 -0.03 -8.60
N PRO A 110 -16.37 0.49 -9.37
CA PRO A 110 -17.21 1.59 -8.90
C PRO A 110 -18.34 1.14 -7.96
N ALA A 111 -18.58 -0.16 -7.84
CA ALA A 111 -19.64 -0.77 -7.05
C ALA A 111 -19.13 -2.04 -6.33
N PRO A 112 -18.19 -1.89 -5.37
CA PRO A 112 -17.69 -3.00 -4.57
C PRO A 112 -18.83 -3.70 -3.82
N ASN A 113 -18.85 -5.03 -3.89
CA ASN A 113 -19.83 -5.86 -3.20
C ASN A 113 -19.39 -6.08 -1.74
N ALA A 114 -19.54 -5.05 -0.92
CA ALA A 114 -19.31 -5.05 0.51
C ALA A 114 -20.14 -3.95 1.16
N SER A 115 -20.60 -4.15 2.39
CA SER A 115 -21.19 -3.09 3.19
C SER A 115 -20.12 -2.09 3.63
N TYR A 116 -20.56 -0.91 4.08
CA TYR A 116 -19.65 0.09 4.63
C TYR A 116 -18.95 -0.43 5.88
N GLU A 117 -19.69 -1.12 6.75
CA GLU A 117 -19.21 -1.68 8.01
C GLU A 117 -18.17 -2.77 7.77
N GLU A 118 -18.40 -3.68 6.81
CA GLU A 118 -17.44 -4.71 6.42
C GLU A 118 -16.12 -4.09 5.95
N LEU A 119 -16.18 -3.03 5.14
CA LEU A 119 -14.99 -2.33 4.66
C LEU A 119 -14.24 -1.63 5.80
N VAL A 120 -14.95 -0.97 6.73
CA VAL A 120 -14.31 -0.32 7.88
C VAL A 120 -13.57 -1.34 8.74
N ASP A 121 -14.18 -2.49 9.01
CA ASP A 121 -13.56 -3.56 9.81
C ASP A 121 -12.32 -4.13 9.10
N GLU A 122 -12.41 -4.45 7.81
CA GLU A 122 -11.28 -4.98 7.03
C GLU A 122 -10.12 -3.97 6.93
N TYR A 123 -10.40 -2.69 6.64
CA TYR A 123 -9.36 -1.66 6.64
C TYR A 123 -8.79 -1.44 8.06
N GLY A 124 -9.62 -1.55 9.10
CA GLY A 124 -9.20 -1.44 10.49
C GLY A 124 -8.11 -2.45 10.83
N LEU A 125 -8.28 -3.71 10.41
CA LEU A 125 -7.27 -4.75 10.59
C LEU A 125 -5.94 -4.42 9.89
N MET A 126 -5.99 -3.99 8.62
CA MET A 126 -4.79 -3.59 7.88
C MET A 126 -4.07 -2.44 8.57
N VAL A 127 -4.84 -1.46 9.03
CA VAL A 127 -4.34 -0.29 9.73
C VAL A 127 -3.65 -0.68 11.04
N GLU A 128 -4.25 -1.56 11.83
CA GLU A 128 -3.64 -2.07 13.08
C GLU A 128 -2.33 -2.82 12.81
N GLN A 129 -2.30 -3.64 11.76
CA GLN A 129 -1.12 -4.43 11.36
C GLN A 129 0.05 -3.57 10.89
N LEU A 130 -0.25 -2.43 10.25
CA LEU A 130 0.76 -1.55 9.65
C LEU A 130 1.19 -0.40 10.57
N ALA A 131 0.41 -0.07 11.59
CA ALA A 131 0.55 1.16 12.37
C ALA A 131 1.96 1.38 12.95
N GLU A 132 2.67 0.32 13.32
CA GLU A 132 4.03 0.42 13.88
C GLU A 132 5.11 0.67 12.81
N PHE A 133 4.83 0.40 11.53
CA PHE A 133 5.79 0.47 10.43
C PHE A 133 5.64 1.73 9.58
N VAL A 134 4.48 2.40 9.60
CA VAL A 134 4.13 3.47 8.65
C VAL A 134 4.04 4.85 9.30
N ASP A 135 4.39 5.89 8.54
CA ASP A 135 4.29 7.30 8.98
C ASP A 135 2.97 7.96 8.56
N VAL A 136 2.31 7.40 7.55
CA VAL A 136 1.12 7.97 6.90
C VAL A 136 0.30 6.84 6.28
N PHE A 137 -1.03 6.95 6.31
CA PHE A 137 -1.90 6.04 5.53
C PHE A 137 -2.29 6.70 4.20
N LEU A 138 -2.27 5.91 3.13
CA LEU A 138 -2.56 6.34 1.77
C LEU A 138 -3.72 5.52 1.23
N CYS A 139 -4.92 6.09 1.21
CA CYS A 139 -6.07 5.52 0.51
C CYS A 139 -5.82 5.64 -1.00
N GLU A 140 -5.42 4.54 -1.64
CA GLU A 140 -4.99 4.53 -3.03
C GLU A 140 -6.00 3.87 -3.95
N THR A 141 -6.04 4.29 -5.22
CA THR A 141 -6.70 3.54 -6.31
C THR A 141 -8.21 3.31 -6.10
N MET A 142 -8.83 4.09 -5.22
CA MET A 142 -10.24 3.95 -4.84
C MET A 142 -11.18 4.10 -6.05
N GLY A 143 -12.00 3.07 -6.30
CA GLY A 143 -12.98 3.06 -7.37
C GLY A 143 -14.34 3.62 -6.97
N ALA A 144 -14.68 3.56 -5.67
CA ALA A 144 -15.96 4.00 -5.13
C ALA A 144 -15.80 4.95 -3.93
N LEU A 145 -16.68 5.95 -3.83
CA LEU A 145 -16.63 6.95 -2.77
C LEU A 145 -16.88 6.35 -1.37
N HIS A 146 -17.79 5.39 -1.25
CA HIS A 146 -18.10 4.77 0.04
C HIS A 146 -16.94 3.91 0.55
N GLU A 147 -16.21 3.23 -0.35
CA GLU A 147 -14.99 2.50 -0.02
C GLU A 147 -13.86 3.45 0.38
N ALA A 148 -13.65 4.55 -0.37
CA ALA A 148 -12.69 5.59 -0.02
C ALA A 148 -12.98 6.19 1.38
N ARG A 149 -14.27 6.38 1.71
CA ARG A 149 -14.69 6.85 3.02
C ARG A 149 -14.38 5.82 4.11
N ALA A 150 -14.72 4.54 3.91
CA ALA A 150 -14.46 3.48 4.87
C ALA A 150 -12.96 3.37 5.19
N ALA A 151 -12.10 3.35 4.16
CA ALA A 151 -10.64 3.34 4.33
C ALA A 151 -10.13 4.55 5.13
N THR A 152 -10.66 5.73 4.82
CA THR A 152 -10.28 6.97 5.50
C THR A 152 -10.71 6.97 6.96
N ASP A 153 -11.93 6.53 7.25
CA ASP A 153 -12.45 6.51 8.61
C ASP A 153 -11.72 5.45 9.46
N ALA A 154 -11.42 4.27 8.92
CA ALA A 154 -10.57 3.28 9.57
C ALA A 154 -9.16 3.83 9.89
N ALA A 155 -8.51 4.49 8.93
CA ALA A 155 -7.18 5.07 9.10
C ALA A 155 -7.13 6.23 10.12
N ARG A 156 -8.24 6.95 10.32
CA ARG A 156 -8.32 8.04 11.32
C ARG A 156 -8.36 7.53 12.75
N VAL A 157 -9.06 6.42 13.00
CA VAL A 157 -9.26 5.88 14.36
C VAL A 157 -7.92 5.40 14.96
N SER A 158 -7.04 4.84 14.15
CA SER A 158 -5.73 4.33 14.60
C SER A 158 -4.69 5.41 14.91
N GLY A 159 -4.87 6.61 14.36
CA GLY A 159 -4.07 7.78 14.69
C GLY A 159 -4.04 8.07 16.20
N GLY A 160 -5.00 7.59 16.99
CA GLY A 160 -5.00 7.73 18.45
C GLY A 160 -4.12 6.73 19.23
N ARG A 161 -3.59 5.66 18.61
CA ARG A 161 -3.01 4.51 19.35
C ARG A 161 -1.52 4.21 19.07
N CYS A 162 -0.86 4.89 18.12
CA CYS A 162 0.53 4.59 17.75
C CYS A 162 1.57 5.40 18.55
N GLY A 163 2.51 4.69 19.20
CA GLY A 163 3.56 5.24 20.08
C GLY A 163 4.68 6.03 19.39
N ARG A 164 4.75 6.00 18.05
CA ARG A 164 5.57 6.94 17.25
C ARG A 164 4.63 7.84 16.50
N ARG A 165 4.47 9.09 16.97
CA ARG A 165 3.67 10.19 16.38
C ARG A 165 2.58 9.66 15.43
N SER A 166 1.46 9.22 16.01
CA SER A 166 0.13 9.19 15.41
C SER A 166 0.10 9.60 13.93
N PRO A 167 -0.09 8.67 12.96
CA PRO A 167 -0.26 9.04 11.56
C PRO A 167 -1.51 9.91 11.46
N SER A 168 -1.30 11.22 11.52
CA SER A 168 -2.34 12.27 11.62
C SER A 168 -2.83 12.68 10.23
N ARG A 169 -2.44 11.92 9.20
CA ARG A 169 -2.64 12.26 7.80
C ARG A 169 -3.08 11.03 7.04
N VAL A 170 -4.26 11.15 6.44
CA VAL A 170 -4.77 10.26 5.41
C VAL A 170 -4.67 11.01 4.09
N VAL A 171 -4.11 10.37 3.07
CA VAL A 171 -4.03 10.94 1.72
C VAL A 171 -4.88 10.12 0.78
N LEU A 172 -5.64 10.80 -0.09
CA LEU A 172 -6.33 10.18 -1.22
C LEU A 172 -5.49 10.43 -2.47
N ALA A 173 -5.03 9.36 -3.12
CA ALA A 173 -4.39 9.44 -4.42
C ALA A 173 -5.40 9.05 -5.51
N PRO A 174 -5.93 10.00 -6.29
CA PRO A 174 -6.77 9.67 -7.43
C PRO A 174 -5.92 8.94 -8.48
N THR A 175 -6.49 7.91 -9.10
CA THR A 175 -5.88 7.26 -10.27
C THR A 175 -5.86 8.24 -11.44
N SER A 176 -4.67 8.62 -11.91
CA SER A 176 -4.52 9.24 -13.22
C SER A 176 -4.60 8.16 -14.31
N TRP A 177 -5.81 7.71 -14.64
CA TRP A 177 -6.02 6.96 -15.86
C TRP A 177 -6.13 7.94 -17.03
N THR A 178 -5.02 8.13 -17.76
CA THR A 178 -5.09 8.61 -19.14
C THR A 178 -5.17 7.36 -20.00
N GLY A 179 -6.26 7.16 -20.75
CA GLY A 179 -6.52 5.94 -21.51
C GLY A 179 -5.40 5.47 -22.47
N PRO A 180 -5.64 4.45 -23.31
CA PRO A 180 -4.62 3.60 -23.95
C PRO A 180 -3.63 4.27 -24.94
N ARG A 181 -3.50 5.60 -24.98
CA ARG A 181 -2.64 6.36 -25.92
C ARG A 181 -1.74 7.43 -25.27
N SER A 182 -1.35 7.33 -23.99
CA SER A 182 -0.43 8.31 -23.37
C SER A 182 1.01 7.77 -23.25
N PRO A 183 2.02 8.39 -23.91
CA PRO A 183 3.42 7.94 -23.85
C PRO A 183 4.22 8.60 -22.71
N LYS A 184 3.57 9.21 -21.70
CA LYS A 184 4.28 9.95 -20.65
C LYS A 184 4.45 9.10 -19.38
N PRO A 185 5.62 9.15 -18.71
CA PRO A 185 5.80 8.50 -17.41
C PRO A 185 4.78 9.06 -16.41
N VAL A 186 4.05 8.16 -15.75
CA VAL A 186 3.04 8.50 -14.75
C VAL A 186 3.78 8.98 -13.49
N ALA A 187 3.94 10.29 -13.34
CA ALA A 187 4.36 10.87 -12.07
C ALA A 187 3.18 10.78 -11.08
N ARG A 188 3.38 10.08 -9.96
CA ARG A 188 2.40 9.96 -8.87
C ARG A 188 2.53 11.17 -7.96
N TRP A 189 1.48 11.99 -7.86
CA TRP A 189 1.47 13.20 -7.03
C TRP A 189 0.61 12.98 -5.77
N LEU A 190 1.13 13.34 -4.61
CA LEU A 190 0.35 13.40 -3.37
C LEU A 190 -0.44 14.71 -3.32
N LEU A 191 -1.78 14.60 -3.32
CA LEU A 191 -2.65 15.69 -2.86
C LEU A 191 -2.91 15.49 -1.36
N THR A 192 -2.09 16.11 -0.51
CA THR A 192 -2.31 16.08 0.93
C THR A 192 -3.50 16.96 1.32
N TYR A 193 -4.57 16.36 1.83
CA TYR A 193 -5.62 17.09 2.54
C TYR A 193 -5.23 17.17 4.02
N SER A 194 -5.11 18.40 4.56
CA SER A 194 -5.10 18.61 6.01
C SER A 194 -6.53 18.99 6.37
N PHE A 195 -7.16 18.22 7.26
CA PHE A 195 -8.41 18.62 7.92
C PHE A 195 -8.08 19.40 9.19
#